data_AF-A0A8S9LDA1-F1
#
_entry.id   AF-A0A8S9LDA1-F1
#
_cell.length_a   1.000
_cell.length_b   1.000
_cell.length_c   1.000
_cell.angle_alpha   90.00
_cell.angle_beta   90.00
_cell.angle_gamma   90.00
#
_symmetry.space_group_name_H-M   'P 1'
#
loop_
_entity.id
_entity.type
_entity.pdbx_description
1 polymer ?
#
loop_
_entity_poly.entity_id
_entity_poly.type
_entity_poly.pdbx_seq_one_letter_code
_entity_poly.pdbx_strand_id
1 'polypeptide(L)'
;MNVNCRYAGSYKNLSDHYCLTHPDSECSDCFICGLSFSVQTNISDKILVLWEYKKHLLFTVECFEETYGVNVAVSCIAPCAPEVGEFSYNLSYTVNGHTVTYESPEVKRVLQVSGQTPQANFMLIPHSLLRGDLLKMKLCIKSRS
;
A
#
# COMPACT_ATOMS: atom_id res chain seq x y z
N MET A 1 6.70 5.56 -6.00
CA MET A 1 7.93 6.37 -5.91
C MET A 1 9.05 5.44 -5.48
N ASN A 2 10.14 5.36 -6.26
CA ASN A 2 11.40 4.90 -5.70
C ASN A 2 11.75 5.83 -4.51
N VAL A 3 12.29 5.29 -3.42
CA VAL A 3 12.58 6.02 -2.17
C VAL A 3 13.43 7.29 -2.39
N ASN A 4 14.12 7.39 -3.54
CA ASN A 4 14.94 8.56 -3.92
C ASN A 4 14.28 9.55 -4.91
N CYS A 5 13.02 9.34 -5.31
CA CYS A 5 12.32 10.27 -6.20
C CYS A 5 11.79 11.48 -5.42
N ARG A 6 12.21 12.69 -5.80
CA ARG A 6 11.80 13.96 -5.18
C ARG A 6 10.77 14.74 -6.00
N TYR A 7 10.13 14.09 -6.97
CA TYR A 7 9.11 14.75 -7.77
C TYR A 7 7.90 15.12 -6.90
N ALA A 8 7.48 16.38 -7.00
CA ALA A 8 6.30 16.90 -6.34
C ALA A 8 5.40 17.56 -7.38
N GLY A 9 4.10 17.30 -7.31
CA GLY A 9 3.11 17.77 -8.26
C GLY A 9 1.69 17.47 -7.80
N SER A 10 0.71 17.75 -8.66
CA SER A 10 -0.67 17.29 -8.43
C SER A 10 -0.73 15.75 -8.38
N TYR A 11 -1.74 15.18 -7.72
CA TYR A 11 -1.89 13.72 -7.65
C TYR A 11 -2.00 13.07 -9.05
N LYS A 12 -2.60 13.77 -10.02
CA LYS A 12 -2.66 13.34 -11.43
C LYS A 12 -1.27 13.30 -12.05
N ASN A 13 -0.52 14.40 -11.93
CA ASN A 13 0.84 14.47 -12.45
C ASN A 13 1.78 13.47 -11.75
N LEU A 14 1.52 13.16 -10.48
CA LEU A 14 2.25 12.14 -9.72
C LEU A 14 2.01 10.73 -10.29
N SER A 15 0.75 10.39 -10.60
CA SER A 15 0.41 9.13 -11.27
C SER A 15 1.08 9.04 -12.64
N ASP A 16 0.99 10.09 -13.46
CA ASP A 16 1.59 10.11 -14.79
C ASP A 16 3.12 10.02 -14.73
N HIS A 17 3.73 10.77 -13.81
CA HIS A 17 5.17 10.69 -13.55
C HIS A 17 5.57 9.26 -13.17
N TYR A 18 4.86 8.63 -12.23
CA TYR A 18 5.13 7.26 -11.82
C TYR A 18 5.13 6.28 -13.01
N CYS A 19 4.09 6.35 -13.84
CA CYS A 19 3.96 5.49 -15.02
C CYS A 19 5.08 5.72 -16.05
N LEU A 20 5.56 6.95 -16.23
CA LEU A 20 6.53 7.29 -17.26
C LEU A 20 7.99 7.12 -16.83
N THR A 21 8.31 7.40 -15.56
CA THR A 21 9.70 7.48 -15.07
C THR A 21 10.08 6.35 -14.14
N HIS A 22 9.11 5.61 -13.64
CA HIS A 22 9.34 4.36 -12.88
C HIS A 22 8.69 3.18 -13.61
N PRO A 23 9.03 2.93 -14.89
CA PRO A 23 8.61 1.71 -15.55
C PRO A 23 9.35 0.55 -14.89
N ASP A 24 8.71 -0.10 -13.92
CA ASP A 24 9.14 -1.44 -13.60
C ASP A 24 8.89 -2.30 -14.83
N SER A 25 9.88 -3.13 -15.17
CA SER A 25 9.88 -3.97 -16.37
C SER A 25 8.74 -5.00 -16.38
N GLU A 26 8.01 -5.12 -15.27
CA GLU A 26 6.82 -5.93 -15.14
C GLU A 26 5.72 -5.06 -14.50
N CYS A 27 4.52 -5.09 -15.07
CA CYS A 27 3.32 -4.39 -14.60
C CYS A 27 2.82 -4.91 -13.22
N SER A 28 3.69 -5.46 -12.37
CA SER A 28 3.41 -6.18 -11.13
C SER A 28 2.80 -5.32 -10.03
N ASP A 29 3.02 -4.00 -10.09
CA ASP A 29 2.51 -3.04 -9.10
C ASP A 29 1.19 -2.39 -9.53
N CYS A 30 0.63 -2.81 -10.67
CA CYS A 30 -0.65 -2.33 -11.17
C CYS A 30 -1.80 -3.15 -10.59
N PHE A 31 -2.88 -2.49 -10.19
CA PHE A 31 -4.10 -3.18 -9.77
C PHE A 31 -5.37 -2.47 -10.24
N ILE A 32 -6.49 -3.17 -10.07
CA ILE A 32 -7.83 -2.65 -10.33
C ILE A 32 -8.65 -2.77 -9.05
N CYS A 33 -9.32 -1.69 -8.65
CA CYS A 33 -10.21 -1.71 -7.49
C CYS A 33 -11.28 -2.82 -7.59
N GLY A 34 -11.56 -3.46 -6.46
CA GLY A 34 -12.52 -4.56 -6.34
C GLY A 34 -11.93 -5.95 -6.55
N LEU A 35 -10.73 -6.06 -7.12
CA LEU A 35 -10.04 -7.34 -7.31
C LEU A 35 -9.00 -7.56 -6.22
N SER A 36 -8.90 -8.80 -5.73
CA SER A 36 -7.85 -9.21 -4.81
C SER A 36 -6.58 -9.58 -5.58
N PHE A 37 -5.43 -9.06 -5.15
CA PHE A 37 -4.14 -9.31 -5.78
C PHE A 37 -3.07 -9.62 -4.73
N SER A 38 -1.95 -10.17 -5.18
CA SER A 38 -0.80 -10.44 -4.30
C SER A 38 0.11 -9.23 -4.28
N VAL A 39 0.53 -8.83 -3.08
CA VAL A 39 1.59 -7.83 -2.88
C VAL A 39 2.75 -8.50 -2.17
N GLN A 40 3.96 -8.11 -2.54
CA GLN A 40 5.18 -8.63 -1.97
C GLN A 40 6.09 -7.45 -1.64
N THR A 41 6.55 -7.37 -0.40
CA THR A 41 7.41 -6.28 0.07
C THR A 41 8.46 -6.83 1.04
N ASN A 42 9.68 -6.32 0.96
CA ASN A 42 10.67 -6.58 1.98
C ASN A 42 10.42 -5.63 3.16
N ILE A 43 10.51 -6.14 4.40
CA ILE A 43 10.39 -5.32 5.62
C ILE A 43 11.39 -4.16 5.59
N SER A 44 12.59 -4.37 5.00
CA SER A 44 13.64 -3.35 4.87
C SER A 44 13.38 -2.30 3.78
N ASP A 45 12.56 -2.59 2.77
CA ASP A 45 12.22 -1.64 1.68
C ASP A 45 11.27 -0.54 2.17
N LYS A 46 10.57 -0.79 3.29
CA LYS A 46 9.63 0.08 4.00
C LYS A 46 8.37 0.49 3.22
N ILE A 47 8.44 0.67 1.91
CA ILE A 47 7.35 1.23 1.10
C ILE A 47 7.29 0.53 -0.25
N LEU A 48 6.15 -0.09 -0.55
CA LEU A 48 5.75 -0.51 -1.89
C LEU A 48 4.73 0.49 -2.45
N VAL A 49 4.87 0.90 -3.71
CA VAL A 49 3.90 1.79 -4.37
C VAL A 49 3.11 1.02 -5.41
N LEU A 50 1.79 1.14 -5.34
CA LEU A 50 0.84 0.46 -6.20
C LEU A 50 0.12 1.49 -7.07
N TRP A 51 -0.10 1.18 -8.33
CA TRP A 51 -0.81 2.05 -9.26
C TRP A 51 -2.19 1.48 -9.61
N GLU A 52 -3.25 2.24 -9.33
CA GLU A 52 -4.61 1.90 -9.74
C GLU A 52 -4.86 2.43 -11.15
N TYR A 53 -4.99 1.50 -12.09
CA TYR A 53 -4.98 1.80 -13.52
C TYR A 53 -6.19 2.63 -13.98
N LYS A 54 -7.39 2.39 -13.44
CA LYS A 54 -8.62 3.01 -13.95
C LYS A 54 -8.84 4.42 -13.42
N LYS A 55 -8.33 4.70 -12.22
CA LYS A 55 -8.52 5.96 -11.49
C LYS A 55 -7.28 6.84 -11.54
N HIS A 56 -6.15 6.33 -12.05
CA HIS A 56 -4.87 7.03 -12.07
C HIS A 56 -4.49 7.52 -10.66
N LEU A 57 -4.58 6.62 -9.69
CA LEU A 57 -4.26 6.88 -8.29
C LEU A 57 -3.09 6.02 -7.83
N LEU A 58 -2.29 6.54 -6.92
CA LEU A 58 -1.20 5.82 -6.29
C LEU A 58 -1.57 5.44 -4.86
N PHE A 59 -1.30 4.19 -4.52
CA PHE A 59 -1.45 3.65 -3.18
C PHE A 59 -0.10 3.19 -2.66
N THR A 60 0.04 3.10 -1.35
CA THR A 60 1.26 2.60 -0.71
C THR A 60 0.92 1.43 0.21
N VAL A 61 1.84 0.48 0.29
CA VAL A 61 1.89 -0.52 1.36
C VAL A 61 3.17 -0.26 2.13
N GLU A 62 3.04 0.28 3.34
CA GLU A 62 4.16 0.66 4.19
C GLU A 62 4.35 -0.37 5.30
N CYS A 63 5.59 -0.80 5.52
CA CYS A 63 5.99 -1.75 6.55
C CYS A 63 6.87 -1.05 7.59
N PHE A 64 6.52 -1.24 8.86
CA PHE A 64 7.23 -0.67 10.01
C PHE A 64 7.57 -1.80 10.97
N GLU A 65 8.86 -2.08 11.11
CA GLU A 65 9.34 -3.02 12.12
C GLU A 65 9.21 -2.39 13.51
N GLU A 66 8.54 -3.10 14.40
CA GLU A 66 8.20 -2.65 15.75
C GLU A 66 8.55 -3.74 16.77
N THR A 67 8.49 -3.39 18.06
CA THR A 67 8.95 -4.29 19.14
C THR A 67 8.27 -5.68 19.13
N TYR A 68 7.02 -5.77 18.67
CA TYR A 68 6.21 -6.99 18.73
C TYR A 68 5.88 -7.62 17.37
N GLY A 69 6.32 -7.01 16.28
CA GLY A 69 5.90 -7.42 14.95
C GLY A 69 6.18 -6.37 13.89
N VAL A 70 5.59 -6.58 12.73
CA VAL A 70 5.59 -5.59 11.65
C VAL A 70 4.20 -5.00 11.52
N ASN A 71 4.11 -3.68 11.62
CA ASN A 71 2.92 -2.94 11.25
C ASN A 71 2.90 -2.74 9.74
N VAL A 72 1.79 -3.10 9.11
CA VAL A 72 1.55 -2.89 7.68
C VAL A 72 0.38 -1.93 7.52
N ALA A 73 0.59 -0.81 6.82
CA ALA A 73 -0.46 0.16 6.53
C ALA A 73 -0.62 0.38 5.04
N VAL A 74 -1.87 0.65 4.65
CA VAL A 74 -2.24 1.00 3.27
C VAL A 74 -2.73 2.44 3.24
N SER A 75 -2.12 3.26 2.38
CA SER A 75 -2.52 4.66 2.18
C SER A 75 -2.74 4.97 0.69
N CYS A 76 -3.46 6.05 0.41
CA CYS A 76 -3.64 6.63 -0.92
C CYS A 76 -2.93 7.99 -1.00
N ILE A 77 -2.08 8.19 -2.01
CA ILE A 77 -1.37 9.45 -2.23
C ILE A 77 -2.26 10.39 -3.03
N ALA A 78 -3.13 11.12 -2.33
CA ALA A 78 -4.10 12.02 -2.95
C ALA A 78 -4.60 13.07 -1.94
N PRO A 79 -5.03 14.26 -2.41
CA PRO A 79 -5.69 15.23 -1.55
C PRO A 79 -7.07 14.73 -1.09
N CYS A 80 -7.60 15.34 -0.02
CA CYS A 80 -8.99 15.17 0.37
C CYS A 80 -9.89 15.96 -0.61
N ALA A 81 -10.20 15.36 -1.75
CA ALA A 81 -11.04 15.96 -2.77
C ALA A 81 -12.13 14.95 -3.22
N PRO A 82 -13.39 15.36 -3.44
CA PRO A 82 -14.50 14.45 -3.78
C PRO A 82 -14.22 13.56 -4.99
N GLU A 83 -13.50 14.08 -5.99
CA GLU A 83 -13.16 13.36 -7.22
C GLU A 83 -12.21 12.17 -7.01
N VAL A 84 -11.46 12.15 -5.91
CA VAL A 84 -10.61 11.01 -5.54
C VAL A 84 -11.46 9.83 -5.09
N GLY A 85 -12.60 10.13 -4.46
CA GLY A 85 -13.50 9.15 -3.85
C GLY A 85 -12.97 8.60 -2.52
N GLU A 86 -13.74 7.67 -1.98
CA GLU A 86 -13.43 6.93 -0.76
C GLU A 86 -13.13 5.47 -1.08
N PHE A 87 -12.29 4.86 -0.27
CA PHE A 87 -11.86 3.47 -0.45
C PHE A 87 -11.86 2.73 0.86
N SER A 88 -12.12 1.44 0.81
CA SER A 88 -11.87 0.49 1.90
C SER A 88 -10.84 -0.55 1.44
N TYR A 89 -10.28 -1.30 2.39
CA TYR A 89 -9.39 -2.40 2.03
C TYR A 89 -9.48 -3.59 2.97
N ASN A 90 -9.18 -4.77 2.42
CA ASN A 90 -8.89 -5.99 3.15
C ASN A 90 -7.45 -6.39 2.85
N LEU A 91 -6.67 -6.63 3.90
CA LEU A 91 -5.31 -7.14 3.83
C LEU A 91 -5.26 -8.48 4.57
N SER A 92 -4.57 -9.46 3.99
CA SER A 92 -4.36 -10.75 4.63
C SER A 92 -2.95 -11.28 4.42
N TYR A 93 -2.44 -11.92 5.47
CA TYR A 93 -1.15 -12.60 5.50
C TYR A 93 -1.37 -14.03 5.96
N THR A 94 -0.96 -14.99 5.13
CA THR A 94 -1.11 -16.43 5.42
C THR A 94 0.25 -17.11 5.42
N VAL A 95 0.54 -17.82 6.50
CA VAL A 95 1.82 -18.54 6.69
C VAL A 95 1.58 -19.79 7.54
N ASN A 96 2.09 -20.94 7.09
CA ASN A 96 1.98 -22.23 7.80
C ASN A 96 0.55 -22.52 8.31
N GLY A 97 -0.46 -22.28 7.47
CA GLY A 97 -1.88 -22.50 7.81
C GLY A 97 -2.51 -21.43 8.72
N HIS A 98 -1.73 -20.50 9.27
CA HIS A 98 -2.24 -19.37 10.05
C HIS A 98 -2.54 -18.20 9.13
N THR A 99 -3.65 -17.49 9.37
CA THR A 99 -4.01 -16.29 8.62
C THR A 99 -4.29 -15.14 9.57
N VAL A 100 -3.66 -14.00 9.31
CA VAL A 100 -4.00 -12.72 9.92
C VAL A 100 -4.71 -11.90 8.87
N THR A 101 -5.90 -11.39 9.19
CA THR A 101 -6.68 -10.52 8.31
C THR A 101 -6.92 -9.20 8.99
N TYR A 102 -6.86 -8.12 8.22
CA TYR A 102 -7.23 -6.79 8.65
C TYR A 102 -8.15 -6.15 7.62
N GLU A 103 -9.27 -5.63 8.10
CA GLU A 103 -10.23 -4.90 7.28
C GLU A 103 -10.32 -3.48 7.79
N SER A 104 -10.20 -2.53 6.87
CA SER A 104 -10.40 -1.13 7.16
C SER A 104 -11.53 -0.57 6.31
N PRO A 105 -12.52 0.12 6.91
CA PRO A 105 -13.58 0.78 6.15
C PRO A 105 -13.07 2.02 5.40
N GLU A 106 -11.84 2.46 5.67
CA GLU A 106 -11.24 3.64 5.06
C GLU A 106 -9.75 3.41 4.73
N VAL A 107 -9.33 3.74 3.51
CA VAL A 107 -7.92 3.92 3.15
C VAL A 107 -7.51 5.34 3.52
N LYS A 108 -6.50 5.48 4.38
CA LYS A 108 -5.97 6.78 4.79
C LYS A 108 -5.43 7.54 3.56
N ARG A 109 -5.82 8.81 3.40
CA ARG A 109 -5.23 9.71 2.40
C ARG A 109 -4.02 10.44 2.97
N VAL A 110 -2.95 10.53 2.17
CA VAL A 110 -1.72 11.25 2.50
C VAL A 110 -1.28 12.11 1.33
N LEU A 111 -0.71 13.28 1.61
CA LEU A 111 -0.08 14.12 0.58
C LEU A 111 1.37 13.73 0.32
N GLN A 112 2.00 13.11 1.30
CA GLN A 112 3.38 12.65 1.28
C GLN A 112 3.51 11.41 2.15
N VAL A 113 4.33 10.47 1.68
CA VAL A 113 4.71 9.28 2.46
C VAL A 113 5.83 9.70 3.42
N SER A 114 5.56 9.70 4.72
CA SER A 114 6.50 10.21 5.73
C SER A 114 7.43 9.13 6.30
N GLY A 115 7.13 7.84 6.10
CA GLY A 115 7.87 6.74 6.73
C GLY A 115 7.76 6.73 8.26
N GLN A 116 6.80 7.45 8.84
CA GLN A 116 6.49 7.39 10.26
C GLN A 116 5.47 6.29 10.53
N THR A 117 5.70 5.53 11.62
CA THR A 117 4.78 4.45 12.02
C THR A 117 3.34 4.99 12.16
N PRO A 118 2.36 4.32 11.55
CA PRO A 118 0.96 4.69 11.67
C PRO A 118 0.47 4.49 13.11
N GLN A 119 -0.24 5.47 13.65
CA GLN A 119 -0.87 5.36 14.97
C GLN A 119 -2.20 4.59 14.94
N ALA A 120 -2.81 4.45 13.77
CA ALA A 120 -4.08 3.76 13.55
C ALA A 120 -4.14 3.22 12.11
N ASN A 121 -5.13 2.38 11.83
CA ASN A 121 -5.40 1.81 10.51
C ASN A 121 -4.25 0.98 9.91
N PHE A 122 -3.68 0.10 10.74
CA PHE A 122 -2.62 -0.82 10.34
C PHE A 122 -2.94 -2.25 10.80
N MET A 123 -2.37 -3.21 10.08
CA MET A 123 -2.33 -4.62 10.45
C MET A 123 -1.02 -4.90 11.19
N LEU A 124 -1.09 -5.47 12.39
CA LEU A 124 0.09 -6.00 13.08
C LEU A 124 0.29 -7.48 12.70
N ILE A 125 1.44 -7.81 12.13
CA ILE A 125 1.90 -9.20 11.93
C ILE A 125 2.86 -9.53 13.08
N PRO A 126 2.49 -10.41 14.03
CA PRO A 126 3.36 -10.77 15.14
C PRO A 126 4.66 -11.43 14.68
N HIS A 127 5.77 -11.18 15.39
CA HIS A 127 7.08 -11.81 15.11
C HIS A 127 7.02 -13.34 15.02
N SER A 128 6.17 -13.99 15.81
CA SER A 128 5.99 -15.46 15.77
C SER A 128 5.50 -16.00 14.43
N LEU A 129 4.82 -15.16 13.64
CA LEU A 129 4.31 -15.52 12.31
C LEU A 129 5.26 -15.13 11.18
N LEU A 130 6.27 -14.29 11.41
CA LEU A 130 7.21 -13.90 10.37
C LEU A 130 8.11 -15.06 9.91
N ARG A 131 8.45 -15.08 8.63
CA ARG A 131 9.36 -16.06 8.02
C ARG A 131 10.33 -15.35 7.08
N GLY A 132 11.39 -14.79 7.67
CA GLY A 132 12.35 -13.94 6.98
C GLY A 132 11.79 -12.55 6.69
N ASP A 133 12.49 -11.81 5.83
CA ASP A 133 12.23 -10.38 5.63
C ASP A 133 11.17 -10.09 4.56
N LEU A 134 10.72 -11.13 3.85
CA LEU A 134 9.81 -11.00 2.73
C LEU A 134 8.36 -11.25 3.14
N LEU A 135 7.52 -10.21 3.06
CA LEU A 135 6.09 -10.30 3.33
C LEU A 135 5.32 -10.50 2.02
N LYS A 136 4.73 -11.68 1.86
CA LYS A 136 3.77 -11.97 0.78
C LYS A 136 2.36 -11.90 1.33
N MET A 137 1.58 -10.94 0.86
CA MET A 137 0.23 -10.67 1.35
C MET A 137 -0.79 -10.68 0.21
N LYS A 138 -2.07 -10.77 0.55
CA LYS A 138 -3.20 -10.53 -0.35
C LYS A 138 -3.88 -9.23 0.04
N LEU A 139 -4.04 -8.34 -0.93
CA LEU A 139 -4.66 -7.04 -0.76
C LEU A 139 -5.86 -6.91 -1.71
N CYS A 140 -6.95 -6.34 -1.21
CA CYS A 140 -8.10 -5.93 -2.00
C CYS A 140 -8.50 -4.53 -1.59
N ILE A 141 -8.42 -3.57 -2.50
CA ILE A 141 -8.88 -2.19 -2.30
C ILE A 141 -10.19 -2.01 -3.07
N LYS A 142 -11.22 -1.47 -2.43
CA LYS A 142 -12.56 -1.28 -3.00
C LYS A 142 -12.94 0.19 -2.96
N SER A 143 -13.53 0.69 -4.03
CA SER A 143 -14.18 2.00 -3.99
C SER A 143 -15.45 1.93 -3.15
N ARG A 144 -15.68 2.97 -2.34
CA ARG A 144 -16.95 3.17 -1.65
C ARG A 144 -17.80 4.12 -2.49
N SER A 145 -19.01 3.65 -2.81
CA SER A 145 -20.06 4.42 -3.48
C SER A 145 -20.90 5.19 -2.47
#